data_AF-A0A9E3T278-F1
#
_entry.id   AF-A0A9E3T278-F1
#
_cell.length_a   1.000
_cell.length_b   1.000
_cell.length_c   1.000
_cell.angle_alpha   90.00
_cell.angle_beta   90.00
_cell.angle_gamma   90.00
#
_symmetry.space_group_name_H-M   'P 1'
#
loop_
_entity.id
_entity.type
_entity.pdbx_description
1 polymer ?
#
loop_
_entity_poly.entity_id
_entity_poly.type
_entity_poly.pdbx_seq_one_letter_code
_entity_poly.pdbx_strand_id
1 'polypeptide(L)'
;MFPFGDARDWFSARRFGLFIHWGLYALNAWQEQDQWRRQIPRAEYERLAQRFNPVQFDPEAWLDVAEESGMEYVCFTTKHHDGFCLWDTAQTDYQIMNTPYGQDVLRKLADACQRRGMPLCLYYSVADWHHPNYPNQRRSHELAGPEPGDEPDLDRYLQFLTAQVRELCTQYGPIHGFWWDMNVTGVVDPSINQMIRELQPQAVINNRGFDNGDFGTPERDFVADEARVFAQRTEACQSVGRESWGYREHEDYYSDLHLMRSIDRALAKGGNYLLNVGPTAEGALPDEAVAILRRVGAWYNTIKEAFGDAQPASGKTDNPDVLLTERGSKLFVHLHREPSTRRVLLRPIDRMPRNATLLNTGAPVMFRSDPLPTLHMDGQGLLAEGKKEYLRLVDLPVNDLPGEVLVVKLEF
;
A
#
# COMPACT_ATOMS: atom_id res chain seq x y z
N MET A 1 -9.24 -10.62 11.20
CA MET A 1 -8.02 -10.75 10.40
C MET A 1 -7.99 -12.15 9.86
N PHE A 2 -7.54 -12.32 8.62
CA PHE A 2 -7.54 -13.61 7.94
C PHE A 2 -6.11 -14.18 8.01
N PRO A 3 -5.70 -14.92 9.07
CA PRO A 3 -4.38 -15.56 9.07
C PRO A 3 -4.32 -16.61 7.96
N PHE A 4 -3.16 -16.81 7.36
CA PHE A 4 -2.92 -17.91 6.44
C PHE A 4 -2.74 -19.24 7.18
N GLY A 5 -2.13 -19.21 8.38
CA GLY A 5 -1.79 -20.39 9.16
C GLY A 5 -0.54 -21.12 8.65
N ASP A 6 0.32 -20.40 7.90
CA ASP A 6 1.56 -20.91 7.33
C ASP A 6 2.61 -19.79 7.20
N ALA A 7 3.66 -20.01 6.40
CA ALA A 7 4.77 -19.07 6.22
C ALA A 7 4.34 -17.66 5.75
N ARG A 8 3.13 -17.49 5.21
CA ARG A 8 2.56 -16.20 4.77
C ARG A 8 1.97 -15.36 5.90
N ASP A 9 1.91 -15.87 7.14
CA ASP A 9 1.37 -15.12 8.28
C ASP A 9 2.13 -13.83 8.59
N TRP A 10 3.37 -13.68 8.10
CA TRP A 10 4.12 -12.43 8.13
C TRP A 10 3.29 -11.25 7.59
N PHE A 11 2.49 -11.47 6.54
CA PHE A 11 1.70 -10.43 5.88
C PHE A 11 0.61 -9.87 6.78
N SER A 12 0.00 -10.72 7.63
CA SER A 12 -0.99 -10.25 8.59
C SER A 12 -0.34 -9.50 9.77
N ALA A 13 0.90 -9.84 10.11
CA ALA A 13 1.66 -9.22 11.19
C ALA A 13 2.26 -7.87 10.81
N ARG A 14 2.70 -7.69 9.56
CA ARG A 14 3.33 -6.48 9.04
C ARG A 14 2.33 -5.67 8.24
N ARG A 15 1.91 -4.53 8.78
CA ARG A 15 0.68 -3.82 8.38
C ARG A 15 0.94 -2.68 7.41
N PHE A 16 2.12 -2.05 7.48
CA PHE A 16 2.44 -0.85 6.71
C PHE A 16 3.72 -1.04 5.91
N GLY A 17 3.67 -0.81 4.59
CA GLY A 17 4.80 -1.06 3.69
C GLY A 17 5.13 0.12 2.79
N LEU A 18 6.36 0.09 2.27
CA LEU A 18 6.87 1.03 1.27
C LEU A 18 6.66 0.46 -0.13
N PHE A 19 5.99 1.18 -1.02
CA PHE A 19 6.01 0.90 -2.45
C PHE A 19 7.05 1.80 -3.13
N ILE A 20 7.74 1.28 -4.13
CA ILE A 20 8.69 2.03 -4.93
C ILE A 20 8.39 1.80 -6.41
N HIS A 21 7.98 2.87 -7.09
CA HIS A 21 7.88 2.91 -8.55
C HIS A 21 9.08 3.67 -9.13
N TRP A 22 10.00 2.90 -9.70
CA TRP A 22 11.21 3.43 -10.30
C TRP A 22 11.53 2.76 -11.63
N GLY A 23 12.20 3.48 -12.53
CA GLY A 23 12.50 3.03 -13.88
C GLY A 23 12.90 4.18 -14.79
N LEU A 24 12.96 3.91 -16.10
CA LEU A 24 13.39 4.90 -17.10
C LEU A 24 12.53 6.16 -17.12
N TYR A 25 11.23 6.03 -16.84
CA TYR A 25 10.28 7.14 -16.74
C TYR A 25 10.71 8.23 -15.75
N ALA A 26 11.55 7.91 -14.75
CA ALA A 26 12.10 8.90 -13.83
C ALA A 26 12.99 9.94 -14.52
N LEU A 27 13.60 9.61 -15.68
CA LEU A 27 14.39 10.56 -16.49
C LEU A 27 13.51 11.65 -17.11
N ASN A 28 12.28 11.32 -17.46
CA ASN A 28 11.32 12.28 -18.01
C ASN A 28 10.57 13.03 -16.91
N ALA A 29 10.64 12.54 -15.66
CA ALA A 29 10.09 13.16 -14.46
C ALA A 29 8.64 13.65 -14.62
N TRP A 30 7.83 12.87 -15.35
CA TRP A 30 6.45 13.23 -15.68
C TRP A 30 5.44 12.30 -15.02
N GLN A 31 5.48 11.00 -15.38
CA GLN A 31 4.68 9.92 -14.82
C GLN A 31 5.14 8.55 -15.39
N GLU A 32 4.87 7.43 -14.70
CA GLU A 32 5.39 6.08 -15.04
C GLU A 32 4.77 5.40 -16.29
N GLN A 33 3.79 6.04 -16.90
CA GLN A 33 3.09 5.62 -18.11
C GLN A 33 3.22 6.71 -19.20
N ASP A 34 4.25 7.54 -19.13
CA ASP A 34 4.51 8.62 -20.07
C ASP A 34 4.65 8.13 -21.51
N GLN A 35 5.29 6.98 -21.74
CA GLN A 35 5.38 6.34 -23.06
C GLN A 35 3.99 6.19 -23.68
N TRP A 36 3.06 5.57 -22.95
CA TRP A 36 1.70 5.33 -23.41
C TRP A 36 0.88 6.63 -23.50
N ARG A 37 0.85 7.43 -22.43
CA ARG A 37 -0.01 8.63 -22.33
C ARG A 37 0.38 9.72 -23.33
N ARG A 38 1.68 9.84 -23.64
CA ARG A 38 2.21 10.82 -24.60
C ARG A 38 2.47 10.21 -25.98
N GLN A 39 2.16 8.92 -26.17
CA GLN A 39 2.34 8.19 -27.44
C GLN A 39 3.78 8.29 -27.96
N ILE A 40 4.76 8.13 -27.07
CA ILE A 40 6.18 8.15 -27.42
C ILE A 40 6.49 6.85 -28.17
N PRO A 41 7.07 6.90 -29.39
CA PRO A 41 7.46 5.69 -30.12
C PRO A 41 8.43 4.84 -29.30
N ARG A 42 8.28 3.50 -29.32
CA ARG A 42 9.14 2.59 -28.54
C ARG A 42 10.63 2.85 -28.76
N ALA A 43 11.07 2.97 -30.01
CA ALA A 43 12.46 3.21 -30.36
C ALA A 43 13.02 4.58 -29.89
N GLU A 44 12.14 5.56 -29.61
CA GLU A 44 12.55 6.82 -28.97
C GLU A 44 12.68 6.62 -27.46
N TYR A 45 11.69 5.95 -26.85
CA TYR A 45 11.65 5.72 -25.41
C TYR A 45 12.79 4.81 -24.92
N GLU A 46 13.14 3.76 -25.68
CA GLU A 46 14.26 2.86 -25.39
C GLU A 46 15.61 3.58 -25.23
N ARG A 47 15.79 4.74 -25.88
CA ARG A 47 17.02 5.55 -25.78
C ARG A 47 17.22 6.13 -24.39
N LEU A 48 16.18 6.18 -23.55
CA LEU A 48 16.31 6.56 -22.14
C LEU A 48 17.29 5.64 -21.39
N ALA A 49 17.34 4.34 -21.74
CA ALA A 49 18.29 3.39 -21.15
C ALA A 49 19.75 3.82 -21.34
N GLN A 50 20.08 4.50 -22.45
CA GLN A 50 21.43 5.01 -22.72
C GLN A 50 21.85 6.16 -21.81
N ARG A 51 20.89 6.76 -21.09
CA ARG A 51 21.11 7.90 -20.18
C ARG A 51 20.86 7.53 -18.71
N PHE A 52 20.28 6.37 -18.44
CA PHE A 52 19.92 5.97 -17.09
C PHE A 52 21.18 5.56 -16.30
N ASN A 53 21.56 6.39 -15.34
CA ASN A 53 22.75 6.17 -14.52
C ASN A 53 22.51 6.63 -13.07
N PRO A 54 21.83 5.82 -12.25
CA PRO A 54 21.46 6.19 -10.90
C PRO A 54 22.64 6.13 -9.91
N VAL A 55 23.52 7.13 -10.00
CA VAL A 55 24.73 7.24 -9.16
C VAL A 55 24.43 7.53 -7.69
N GLN A 56 23.20 7.89 -7.34
CA GLN A 56 22.73 8.12 -5.98
C GLN A 56 21.83 6.99 -5.46
N PHE A 57 21.66 5.89 -6.22
CA PHE A 57 20.92 4.74 -5.72
C PHE A 57 21.67 4.10 -4.55
N ASP A 58 21.03 4.16 -3.39
CA ASP A 58 21.47 3.50 -2.17
C ASP A 58 20.26 2.79 -1.51
N PRO A 59 20.19 1.45 -1.56
CA PRO A 59 19.10 0.72 -0.93
C PRO A 59 19.13 0.85 0.60
N GLU A 60 20.29 1.11 1.23
CA GLU A 60 20.35 1.31 2.68
C GLU A 60 19.63 2.61 3.06
N ALA A 61 19.84 3.69 2.30
CA ALA A 61 19.14 4.95 2.53
C ALA A 61 17.62 4.83 2.33
N TRP A 62 17.18 4.02 1.36
CA TRP A 62 15.75 3.74 1.17
C TRP A 62 15.16 2.98 2.37
N LEU A 63 15.89 1.97 2.87
CA LEU A 63 15.47 1.18 4.02
C LEU A 63 15.51 1.97 5.32
N ASP A 64 16.46 2.89 5.51
CA ASP A 64 16.50 3.82 6.64
C ASP A 64 15.20 4.63 6.73
N VAL A 65 14.77 5.24 5.62
CA VAL A 65 13.52 6.02 5.57
C VAL A 65 12.29 5.14 5.85
N ALA A 66 12.26 3.93 5.30
CA ALA A 66 11.16 2.98 5.55
C ALA A 66 11.04 2.63 7.04
N GLU A 67 12.15 2.23 7.67
CA GLU A 67 12.19 1.82 9.08
C GLU A 67 11.90 3.00 10.02
N GLU A 68 12.49 4.18 9.76
CA GLU A 68 12.19 5.43 10.48
C GLU A 68 10.69 5.74 10.45
N SER A 69 10.04 5.47 9.31
CA SER A 69 8.61 5.73 9.09
C SER A 69 7.69 4.65 9.65
N GLY A 70 8.25 3.60 10.27
CA GLY A 70 7.52 2.47 10.82
C GLY A 70 6.97 1.50 9.77
N MET A 71 7.49 1.55 8.54
CA MET A 71 7.17 0.57 7.50
C MET A 71 7.93 -0.72 7.74
N GLU A 72 7.29 -1.83 7.41
CA GLU A 72 7.68 -3.17 7.85
C GLU A 72 8.00 -4.10 6.67
N TYR A 73 7.75 -3.68 5.43
CA TYR A 73 8.11 -4.40 4.20
C TYR A 73 8.24 -3.43 3.02
N VAL A 74 8.88 -3.88 1.94
CA VAL A 74 9.06 -3.10 0.70
C VAL A 74 8.48 -3.85 -0.47
N CYS A 75 7.76 -3.16 -1.35
CA CYS A 75 7.36 -3.64 -2.68
C CYS A 75 8.08 -2.80 -3.74
N PHE A 76 8.85 -3.44 -4.62
CA PHE A 76 9.69 -2.75 -5.60
C PHE A 76 9.31 -3.12 -7.04
N THR A 77 9.20 -2.13 -7.92
CA THR A 77 8.99 -2.34 -9.36
C THR A 77 10.21 -3.03 -9.99
N THR A 78 10.12 -4.33 -10.23
CA THR A 78 11.15 -5.07 -10.98
C THR A 78 11.05 -4.77 -12.48
N LYS A 79 9.83 -4.76 -13.01
CA LYS A 79 9.47 -4.38 -14.39
C LYS A 79 8.15 -3.62 -14.36
N HIS A 80 8.10 -2.43 -14.97
CA HIS A 80 6.85 -1.69 -15.19
C HIS A 80 6.29 -1.95 -16.60
N HIS A 81 5.20 -1.28 -16.97
CA HIS A 81 4.54 -1.47 -18.26
C HIS A 81 5.46 -1.17 -19.47
N ASP A 82 6.46 -0.30 -19.30
CA ASP A 82 7.44 0.01 -20.35
C ASP A 82 8.36 -1.18 -20.69
N GLY A 83 8.29 -2.27 -19.91
CA GLY A 83 9.04 -3.50 -20.14
C GLY A 83 10.50 -3.45 -19.66
N PHE A 84 10.96 -2.33 -19.11
CA PHE A 84 12.35 -2.20 -18.66
C PHE A 84 12.59 -2.95 -17.36
N CYS A 85 13.60 -3.83 -17.35
CA CYS A 85 13.89 -4.71 -16.22
C CYS A 85 15.00 -4.12 -15.31
N LEU A 86 14.72 -3.97 -14.02
CA LEU A 86 15.65 -3.43 -13.01
C LEU A 86 16.51 -4.51 -12.32
N TRP A 87 16.72 -5.63 -12.99
CA TRP A 87 17.58 -6.73 -12.56
C TRP A 87 18.34 -7.33 -13.76
N ASP A 88 19.38 -8.11 -13.48
CA ASP A 88 20.15 -8.82 -14.51
C ASP A 88 19.37 -10.05 -15.02
N THR A 89 18.45 -9.82 -15.96
CA THR A 89 17.65 -10.89 -16.59
C THR A 89 18.37 -11.47 -17.81
N ALA A 90 18.26 -12.78 -18.01
CA ALA A 90 18.74 -13.42 -19.23
C ALA A 90 17.69 -13.40 -20.36
N GLN A 91 16.48 -12.89 -20.11
CA GLN A 91 15.36 -12.98 -21.05
C GLN A 91 15.28 -11.83 -22.05
N THR A 92 15.91 -10.69 -21.77
CA THR A 92 15.89 -9.50 -22.64
C THR A 92 17.13 -8.64 -22.42
N ASP A 93 17.59 -7.95 -23.46
CA ASP A 93 18.64 -6.92 -23.35
C ASP A 93 18.09 -5.58 -22.82
N TYR A 94 16.76 -5.42 -22.74
CA TYR A 94 16.13 -4.19 -22.25
C TYR A 94 16.08 -4.16 -20.71
N GLN A 95 17.26 -4.03 -20.11
CA GLN A 95 17.48 -4.21 -18.68
C GLN A 95 18.64 -3.35 -18.14
N ILE A 96 18.70 -3.20 -16.82
CA ILE A 96 19.58 -2.25 -16.11
C ILE A 96 21.09 -2.42 -16.38
N MET A 97 21.56 -3.65 -16.60
CA MET A 97 22.96 -3.94 -16.89
C MET A 97 23.41 -3.36 -18.24
N ASN A 98 22.48 -3.13 -19.16
CA ASN A 98 22.74 -2.54 -20.47
C ASN A 98 22.57 -1.00 -20.49
N THR A 99 22.60 -0.37 -19.31
CA THR A 99 22.65 1.09 -19.13
C THR A 99 24.05 1.52 -18.67
N PRO A 100 24.38 2.83 -18.68
CA PRO A 100 25.63 3.31 -18.08
C PRO A 100 25.83 2.94 -16.60
N TYR A 101 24.77 2.57 -15.88
CA TYR A 101 24.86 2.10 -14.50
C TYR A 101 25.57 0.76 -14.37
N GLY A 102 25.25 -0.17 -15.28
CA GLY A 102 25.88 -1.50 -15.40
C GLY A 102 25.82 -2.35 -14.13
N GLN A 103 24.85 -2.14 -13.25
CA GLN A 103 24.75 -2.82 -11.95
C GLN A 103 23.31 -3.26 -11.65
N ASP A 104 23.20 -4.44 -11.03
CA ASP A 104 21.93 -5.05 -10.69
C ASP A 104 21.30 -4.34 -9.46
N VAL A 105 20.27 -3.55 -9.74
CA VAL A 105 19.54 -2.77 -8.73
C VAL A 105 18.78 -3.70 -7.79
N LEU A 106 18.06 -4.68 -8.33
CA LEU A 106 17.29 -5.62 -7.52
C LEU A 106 18.19 -6.44 -6.60
N ARG A 107 19.36 -6.91 -7.06
CA ARG A 107 20.34 -7.60 -6.21
C ARG A 107 20.72 -6.77 -5.00
N LYS A 108 21.12 -5.52 -5.22
CA LYS A 108 21.55 -4.60 -4.15
C LYS A 108 20.44 -4.39 -3.12
N LEU A 109 19.20 -4.19 -3.58
CA LEU A 109 18.04 -4.04 -2.70
C LEU A 109 17.71 -5.34 -1.96
N ALA A 110 17.69 -6.49 -2.64
CA ALA A 110 17.41 -7.79 -2.05
C ALA A 110 18.43 -8.15 -0.95
N ASP A 111 19.72 -7.92 -1.20
CA ASP A 111 20.77 -8.18 -0.23
C ASP A 111 20.64 -7.25 0.99
N ALA A 112 20.27 -5.98 0.80
CA ALA A 112 20.02 -5.03 1.89
C ALA A 112 18.79 -5.43 2.72
N CYS A 113 17.69 -5.77 2.06
CA CYS A 113 16.48 -6.29 2.69
C CYS A 113 16.77 -7.53 3.53
N GLN A 114 17.55 -8.48 2.99
CA GLN A 114 17.93 -9.70 3.69
C GLN A 114 18.81 -9.41 4.91
N ARG A 115 19.80 -8.49 4.81
CA ARG A 115 20.63 -8.07 5.95
C ARG A 115 19.80 -7.48 7.09
N ARG A 116 18.76 -6.71 6.78
CA ARG A 116 17.89 -6.02 7.76
C ARG A 116 16.70 -6.86 8.22
N GLY A 117 16.42 -8.00 7.61
CA GLY A 117 15.20 -8.76 7.88
C GLY A 117 13.92 -8.06 7.43
N MET A 118 14.04 -7.24 6.38
CA MET A 118 12.96 -6.54 5.69
C MET A 118 12.38 -7.44 4.58
N PRO A 119 11.11 -7.87 4.65
CA PRO A 119 10.43 -8.58 3.59
C PRO A 119 10.42 -7.77 2.30
N LEU A 120 10.92 -8.40 1.24
CA LEU A 120 10.89 -7.85 -0.11
C LEU A 120 9.77 -8.51 -0.92
N CYS A 121 8.82 -7.70 -1.34
CA CYS A 121 7.81 -8.01 -2.34
C CYS A 121 8.25 -7.43 -3.69
N LEU A 122 7.90 -8.11 -4.78
CA LEU A 122 8.24 -7.70 -6.13
C LEU A 122 6.97 -7.30 -6.86
N TYR A 123 6.91 -6.06 -7.33
CA TYR A 123 5.97 -5.68 -8.36
C TYR A 123 6.47 -6.15 -9.72
N TYR A 124 5.58 -6.71 -10.51
CA TYR A 124 5.85 -7.11 -11.88
C TYR A 124 4.64 -6.79 -12.76
N SER A 125 4.87 -6.00 -13.81
CA SER A 125 3.82 -5.73 -14.79
C SER A 125 3.66 -6.88 -15.79
N VAL A 126 2.43 -7.36 -15.93
CA VAL A 126 2.05 -8.30 -17.00
C VAL A 126 1.90 -7.54 -18.32
N ALA A 127 1.43 -6.29 -18.29
CA ALA A 127 1.47 -5.42 -19.46
C ALA A 127 2.92 -5.13 -19.87
N ASP A 128 3.19 -5.14 -21.18
CA ASP A 128 4.53 -4.93 -21.71
C ASP A 128 4.46 -4.19 -23.05
N TRP A 129 4.88 -2.94 -23.04
CA TRP A 129 4.90 -2.05 -24.20
C TRP A 129 6.14 -2.25 -25.08
N HIS A 130 7.09 -3.08 -24.64
CA HIS A 130 8.34 -3.36 -25.34
C HIS A 130 8.34 -4.72 -26.02
N HIS A 131 7.82 -5.77 -25.38
CA HIS A 131 7.95 -7.14 -25.88
C HIS A 131 7.13 -7.38 -27.17
N PRO A 132 7.74 -7.87 -28.27
CA PRO A 132 7.09 -7.96 -29.58
C PRO A 132 5.94 -8.98 -29.64
N ASN A 133 5.90 -9.93 -28.71
CA ASN A 133 4.80 -10.88 -28.60
C ASN A 133 3.65 -10.42 -27.68
N TYR A 134 3.78 -9.30 -26.97
CA TYR A 134 2.69 -8.77 -26.15
C TYR A 134 1.57 -8.22 -27.05
N PRO A 135 0.28 -8.50 -26.75
CA PRO A 135 -0.82 -8.23 -27.67
C PRO A 135 -1.09 -6.76 -28.01
N ASN A 136 -0.87 -5.81 -27.08
CA ASN A 136 -1.15 -4.37 -27.24
C ASN A 136 -2.47 -4.07 -27.99
N GLN A 137 -3.61 -4.42 -27.37
CA GLN A 137 -4.94 -4.41 -28.00
C GLN A 137 -5.76 -3.16 -27.67
N ARG A 138 -5.13 -2.04 -27.34
CA ARG A 138 -5.79 -0.80 -26.89
C ARG A 138 -6.66 -0.96 -25.64
N ARG A 139 -6.38 -1.97 -24.81
CA ARG A 139 -7.05 -2.09 -23.51
C ARG A 139 -6.52 -1.01 -22.56
N SER A 140 -7.13 -0.89 -21.40
CA SER A 140 -6.59 -0.02 -20.35
C SER A 140 -5.12 -0.36 -20.11
N HIS A 141 -4.24 0.64 -20.08
CA HIS A 141 -2.78 0.50 -19.92
C HIS A 141 -2.06 -0.29 -21.04
N GLU A 142 -2.59 -0.28 -22.26
CA GLU A 142 -1.92 -0.84 -23.43
C GLU A 142 -1.75 0.18 -24.54
N LEU A 143 -0.69 0.00 -25.34
CA LEU A 143 -0.49 0.79 -26.54
C LEU A 143 -1.67 0.66 -27.52
N ALA A 144 -1.74 1.62 -28.45
CA ALA A 144 -2.76 1.66 -29.49
C ALA A 144 -2.69 0.48 -30.48
N GLY A 145 -1.71 -0.40 -30.36
CA GLY A 145 -1.50 -1.51 -31.27
C GLY A 145 -0.09 -2.04 -31.09
N PRO A 146 0.19 -3.23 -31.64
CA PRO A 146 1.56 -3.64 -31.92
C PRO A 146 2.26 -2.61 -32.83
N GLU A 147 3.55 -2.38 -32.61
CA GLU A 147 4.37 -1.54 -33.47
C GLU A 147 4.85 -2.33 -34.72
N PRO A 148 5.31 -1.65 -35.80
CA PRO A 148 5.85 -2.34 -36.96
C PRO A 148 7.00 -3.30 -36.59
N GLY A 149 6.84 -4.59 -36.88
CA GLY A 149 7.81 -5.64 -36.55
C GLY A 149 7.41 -6.51 -35.36
N ASP A 150 6.38 -6.12 -34.61
CA ASP A 150 5.81 -6.97 -33.57
C ASP A 150 5.08 -8.18 -34.17
N GLU A 151 5.19 -9.32 -33.49
CA GLU A 151 4.50 -10.56 -33.81
C GLU A 151 3.69 -11.03 -32.58
N PRO A 152 2.52 -10.44 -32.30
CA PRO A 152 1.73 -10.79 -31.11
C PRO A 152 1.48 -12.30 -30.98
N ASP A 153 1.95 -12.87 -29.88
CA ASP A 153 1.81 -14.28 -29.53
C ASP A 153 1.83 -14.39 -28.00
N LEU A 154 0.63 -14.44 -27.42
CA LEU A 154 0.47 -14.39 -25.98
C LEU A 154 1.15 -15.59 -25.30
N ASP A 155 1.14 -16.76 -25.91
CA ASP A 155 1.75 -17.96 -25.32
C ASP A 155 3.28 -17.81 -25.23
N ARG A 156 3.90 -17.27 -26.28
CA ARG A 156 5.34 -16.92 -26.25
C ARG A 156 5.64 -15.84 -25.21
N TYR A 157 4.80 -14.83 -25.09
CA TYR A 157 4.96 -13.80 -24.05
C TYR A 157 4.84 -14.40 -22.64
N LEU A 158 3.89 -15.30 -22.40
CA LEU A 158 3.73 -15.96 -21.10
C LEU A 158 4.90 -16.89 -20.77
N GLN A 159 5.53 -17.53 -21.78
CA GLN A 159 6.78 -18.27 -21.58
C GLN A 159 7.93 -17.35 -21.15
N PHE A 160 8.10 -16.21 -21.82
CA PHE A 160 9.07 -15.18 -21.43
C PHE A 160 8.82 -14.68 -19.99
N LEU A 161 7.58 -14.30 -19.67
CA LEU A 161 7.18 -13.84 -18.35
C LEU A 161 7.45 -14.90 -17.28
N THR A 162 7.07 -16.15 -17.53
CA THR A 162 7.28 -17.26 -16.59
C THR A 162 8.77 -17.50 -16.34
N ALA A 163 9.61 -17.37 -17.37
CA ALA A 163 11.06 -17.46 -17.23
C ALA A 163 11.62 -16.33 -16.36
N GLN A 164 11.21 -15.07 -16.57
CA GLN A 164 11.59 -13.94 -15.72
C GLN A 164 11.18 -14.14 -14.26
N VAL A 165 9.94 -14.59 -14.03
CA VAL A 165 9.42 -14.84 -12.67
C VAL A 165 10.20 -15.95 -11.97
N ARG A 166 10.62 -16.98 -12.70
CA ARG A 166 11.51 -18.03 -12.17
C ARG A 166 12.88 -17.46 -11.79
N GLU A 167 13.48 -16.58 -12.58
CA GLU A 167 14.73 -15.88 -12.22
C GLU A 167 14.56 -15.11 -10.91
N LEU A 168 13.51 -14.30 -10.81
CA LEU A 168 13.18 -13.51 -9.63
C LEU A 168 13.02 -14.40 -8.38
N CYS A 169 12.35 -15.54 -8.51
CA CYS A 169 12.12 -16.49 -7.42
C CYS A 169 13.34 -17.35 -7.06
N THR A 170 14.39 -17.43 -7.88
CA THR A 170 15.50 -18.37 -7.64
C THR A 170 16.84 -17.69 -7.40
N GLN A 171 16.99 -16.43 -7.82
CA GLN A 171 18.28 -15.76 -7.79
C GLN A 171 18.37 -14.74 -6.65
N TYR A 172 17.27 -14.11 -6.21
CA TYR A 172 17.29 -12.93 -5.33
C TYR A 172 17.01 -13.21 -3.84
N GLY A 173 17.20 -14.46 -3.40
CA GLY A 173 16.94 -14.86 -2.02
C GLY A 173 15.44 -14.99 -1.69
N PRO A 174 15.04 -14.82 -0.42
CA PRO A 174 13.65 -14.93 -0.02
C PRO A 174 12.79 -13.77 -0.53
N ILE A 175 11.81 -14.09 -1.38
CA ILE A 175 10.80 -13.14 -1.86
C ILE A 175 9.51 -13.36 -1.07
N HIS A 176 8.95 -12.28 -0.53
CA HIS A 176 7.82 -12.32 0.37
C HIS A 176 6.49 -12.00 -0.31
N GLY A 177 6.51 -11.48 -1.53
CA GLY A 177 5.28 -11.33 -2.30
C GLY A 177 5.50 -11.01 -3.77
N PHE A 178 4.47 -11.28 -4.55
CA PHE A 178 4.34 -10.88 -5.95
C PHE A 178 3.12 -9.98 -6.12
N TRP A 179 3.37 -8.75 -6.54
CA TRP A 179 2.37 -7.75 -6.81
C TRP A 179 2.22 -7.63 -8.33
N TRP A 180 1.31 -8.42 -8.89
CA TRP A 180 1.03 -8.37 -10.32
C TRP A 180 0.30 -7.08 -10.68
N ASP A 181 0.47 -6.64 -11.91
CA ASP A 181 -0.33 -5.54 -12.42
C ASP A 181 -0.68 -5.70 -13.89
N MET A 182 -1.91 -5.29 -14.21
CA MET A 182 -2.44 -5.23 -15.57
C MET A 182 -2.34 -6.54 -16.37
N ASN A 183 -2.88 -7.64 -15.83
CA ASN A 183 -3.03 -8.88 -16.61
C ASN A 183 -3.94 -8.68 -17.84
N VAL A 184 -3.63 -9.41 -18.90
CA VAL A 184 -4.42 -9.53 -20.12
C VAL A 184 -5.82 -10.01 -19.73
N THR A 185 -6.84 -9.20 -20.01
CA THR A 185 -8.23 -9.49 -19.61
C THR A 185 -8.66 -10.88 -20.08
N GLY A 186 -9.11 -11.71 -19.13
CA GLY A 186 -9.61 -13.06 -19.40
C GLY A 186 -8.55 -14.17 -19.36
N VAL A 187 -7.26 -13.83 -19.20
CA VAL A 187 -6.19 -14.84 -19.05
C VAL A 187 -6.16 -15.34 -17.61
N VAL A 188 -6.36 -16.65 -17.47
CA VAL A 188 -6.28 -17.36 -16.19
C VAL A 188 -5.28 -18.50 -16.38
N ASP A 189 -4.20 -18.46 -15.62
CA ASP A 189 -3.15 -19.50 -15.62
C ASP A 189 -2.59 -19.69 -14.19
N PRO A 190 -3.27 -20.49 -13.36
CA PRO A 190 -2.85 -20.72 -11.98
C PRO A 190 -1.46 -21.36 -11.85
N SER A 191 -0.92 -21.95 -12.94
CA SER A 191 0.38 -22.62 -12.89
C SER A 191 1.55 -21.65 -12.62
N ILE A 192 1.42 -20.38 -13.01
CA ILE A 192 2.41 -19.33 -12.73
C ILE A 192 2.45 -19.02 -11.23
N ASN A 193 1.28 -18.82 -10.61
CA ASN A 193 1.19 -18.59 -9.17
C ASN A 193 1.59 -19.85 -8.38
N GLN A 194 1.27 -21.06 -8.88
CA GLN A 194 1.73 -22.30 -8.28
C GLN A 194 3.26 -22.40 -8.29
N MET A 195 3.92 -22.06 -9.40
CA MET A 195 5.38 -22.03 -9.48
C MET A 195 5.99 -21.07 -8.45
N ILE A 196 5.42 -19.88 -8.28
CA ILE A 196 5.87 -18.94 -7.23
C ILE A 196 5.73 -19.58 -5.85
N ARG A 197 4.59 -20.21 -5.54
CA ARG A 197 4.37 -20.86 -4.23
C ARG A 197 5.31 -22.04 -3.97
N GLU A 198 5.67 -22.79 -5.01
CA GLU A 198 6.64 -23.89 -4.91
C GLU A 198 8.06 -23.38 -4.63
N LEU A 199 8.46 -22.27 -5.24
CA LEU A 199 9.80 -21.69 -5.09
C LEU A 199 9.93 -20.79 -3.85
N GLN A 200 8.85 -20.11 -3.47
CA GLN A 200 8.80 -19.07 -2.44
C GLN A 200 7.51 -19.24 -1.59
N PRO A 201 7.45 -20.24 -0.70
CA PRO A 201 6.21 -20.59 0.02
C PRO A 201 5.69 -19.50 0.96
N GLN A 202 6.53 -18.55 1.36
CA GLN A 202 6.14 -17.37 2.14
C GLN A 202 5.56 -16.23 1.28
N ALA A 203 5.60 -16.35 -0.05
CA ALA A 203 5.13 -15.30 -0.94
C ALA A 203 3.60 -15.15 -0.91
N VAL A 204 3.13 -13.92 -0.67
CA VAL A 204 1.74 -13.53 -0.89
C VAL A 204 1.55 -12.95 -2.29
N ILE A 205 0.45 -13.26 -2.95
CA ILE A 205 0.19 -12.86 -4.34
C ILE A 205 -1.08 -12.03 -4.40
N ASN A 206 -1.09 -10.90 -5.11
CA ASN A 206 -2.31 -10.08 -5.22
C ASN A 206 -3.33 -10.67 -6.21
N ASN A 207 -4.52 -10.06 -6.27
CA ASN A 207 -5.64 -10.46 -7.13
C ASN A 207 -5.58 -9.88 -8.56
N ARG A 208 -4.42 -9.42 -9.04
CA ARG A 208 -4.27 -8.76 -10.35
C ARG A 208 -3.56 -9.62 -11.40
N GLY A 209 -3.16 -10.83 -11.03
CA GLY A 209 -2.42 -11.76 -11.88
C GLY A 209 -3.31 -12.82 -12.52
N PHE A 210 -2.83 -14.07 -12.44
CA PHE A 210 -3.32 -15.19 -13.23
C PHE A 210 -4.36 -16.09 -12.52
N ASP A 211 -4.74 -15.76 -11.28
CA ASP A 211 -5.84 -16.35 -10.52
C ASP A 211 -6.39 -15.35 -9.49
N ASN A 212 -7.20 -15.81 -8.53
CA ASN A 212 -7.82 -14.95 -7.51
C ASN A 212 -6.82 -14.28 -6.54
N GLY A 213 -5.58 -14.76 -6.46
CA GLY A 213 -4.58 -14.31 -5.51
C GLY A 213 -4.92 -14.63 -4.05
N ASP A 214 -4.10 -14.09 -3.16
CA ASP A 214 -4.22 -14.18 -1.71
C ASP A 214 -4.92 -12.97 -1.07
N PHE A 215 -4.87 -11.80 -1.73
CA PHE A 215 -5.42 -10.54 -1.23
C PHE A 215 -5.89 -9.57 -2.32
N GLY A 216 -6.86 -8.73 -1.98
CA GLY A 216 -7.38 -7.64 -2.82
C GLY A 216 -6.56 -6.35 -2.73
N THR A 217 -6.65 -5.51 -3.76
CA THR A 217 -5.79 -4.31 -3.94
C THR A 217 -6.56 -3.03 -4.30
N PRO A 218 -7.39 -2.47 -3.39
CA PRO A 218 -8.04 -1.18 -3.63
C PRO A 218 -6.96 -0.11 -3.80
N GLU A 219 -7.12 0.70 -4.84
CA GLU A 219 -6.12 1.66 -5.29
C GLU A 219 -6.62 3.10 -5.12
N ARG A 220 -5.77 3.94 -4.52
CA ARG A 220 -6.08 5.34 -4.19
C ARG A 220 -7.43 5.44 -3.46
N ASP A 221 -8.24 6.46 -3.78
CA ASP A 221 -9.60 6.63 -3.26
C ASP A 221 -10.68 6.06 -4.21
N PHE A 222 -10.31 5.18 -5.15
CA PHE A 222 -11.21 4.77 -6.25
C PHE A 222 -12.40 3.92 -5.79
N VAL A 223 -12.36 3.33 -4.59
CA VAL A 223 -13.46 2.55 -4.05
C VAL A 223 -14.15 3.30 -2.92
N ALA A 224 -15.35 3.84 -3.21
CA ALA A 224 -16.30 4.28 -2.19
C ALA A 224 -16.87 3.05 -1.47
N ASP A 225 -16.09 2.49 -0.55
CA ASP A 225 -16.50 1.35 0.27
C ASP A 225 -16.95 1.83 1.66
N GLU A 226 -18.27 1.81 1.87
CA GLU A 226 -18.90 2.05 3.17
C GLU A 226 -18.72 0.87 4.14
N ALA A 227 -18.19 -0.28 3.69
CA ALA A 227 -17.93 -1.40 4.58
C ALA A 227 -16.91 -0.99 5.65
N ARG A 228 -17.23 -1.35 6.91
CA ARG A 228 -16.41 -0.99 8.09
C ARG A 228 -15.36 -2.05 8.43
N VAL A 229 -15.31 -3.12 7.64
CA VAL A 229 -14.34 -4.23 7.70
C VAL A 229 -14.19 -4.78 6.28
N PHE A 230 -12.96 -5.10 5.85
CA PHE A 230 -12.75 -5.75 4.55
C PHE A 230 -13.26 -7.19 4.56
N ALA A 231 -13.89 -7.61 3.46
CA ALA A 231 -14.46 -8.95 3.32
C ALA A 231 -13.41 -10.06 3.11
N GLN A 232 -12.20 -9.70 2.71
CA GLN A 232 -11.08 -10.60 2.46
C GLN A 232 -9.76 -9.93 2.87
N ARG A 233 -8.64 -10.65 2.76
CA ARG A 233 -7.31 -10.02 2.91
C ARG A 233 -7.19 -8.90 1.89
N THR A 234 -6.62 -7.79 2.32
CA THR A 234 -6.56 -6.58 1.49
C THR A 234 -5.30 -5.81 1.84
N GLU A 235 -4.66 -5.27 0.81
CA GLU A 235 -3.60 -4.27 0.90
C GLU A 235 -4.03 -3.08 0.06
N ALA A 236 -4.34 -1.97 0.70
CA ALA A 236 -4.66 -0.73 -0.01
C ALA A 236 -3.36 -0.06 -0.44
N CYS A 237 -3.29 0.42 -1.69
CA CYS A 237 -2.13 1.14 -2.20
C CYS A 237 -2.46 2.60 -2.52
N GLN A 238 -1.52 3.50 -2.22
CA GLN A 238 -1.60 4.94 -2.48
C GLN A 238 -0.20 5.50 -2.70
N SER A 239 -0.06 6.63 -3.39
CA SER A 239 1.20 7.36 -3.54
C SER A 239 1.20 8.61 -2.67
N VAL A 240 2.39 9.04 -2.23
CA VAL A 240 2.53 10.39 -1.65
C VAL A 240 2.18 11.47 -2.68
N GLY A 241 2.41 11.17 -3.97
CA GLY A 241 2.03 12.01 -5.11
C GLY A 241 0.62 11.71 -5.61
N ARG A 242 -0.11 12.75 -5.98
CA ARG A 242 -1.46 12.62 -6.54
C ARG A 242 -1.45 12.20 -8.00
N GLU A 243 -0.51 12.74 -8.78
CA GLU A 243 -0.54 12.61 -10.24
C GLU A 243 0.27 11.40 -10.74
N SER A 244 1.25 10.93 -9.98
CA SER A 244 2.10 9.80 -10.39
C SER A 244 2.41 8.81 -9.26
N TRP A 245 2.73 7.57 -9.67
CA TRP A 245 3.45 6.62 -8.84
C TRP A 245 4.97 6.81 -9.00
N GLY A 246 5.45 7.02 -10.23
CA GLY A 246 6.84 7.35 -10.53
C GLY A 246 7.24 8.78 -10.12
N TYR A 247 8.52 9.11 -10.30
CA TYR A 247 9.02 10.47 -10.01
C TYR A 247 8.43 11.52 -10.94
N ARG A 248 8.09 12.67 -10.36
CA ARG A 248 7.56 13.85 -11.04
C ARG A 248 8.17 15.12 -10.46
N GLU A 249 8.74 16.00 -11.31
CA GLU A 249 9.46 17.22 -10.89
C GLU A 249 8.53 18.29 -10.27
N HIS A 250 7.25 18.26 -10.63
CA HIS A 250 6.20 19.15 -10.11
C HIS A 250 5.00 18.33 -9.66
N GLU A 251 5.22 17.46 -8.67
CA GLU A 251 4.20 16.59 -8.11
C GLU A 251 3.23 17.37 -7.21
N ASP A 252 1.95 17.02 -7.31
CA ASP A 252 0.91 17.48 -6.40
C ASP A 252 0.87 16.51 -5.22
N TYR A 253 1.69 16.73 -4.20
CA TYR A 253 1.70 15.87 -3.02
C TYR A 253 0.38 15.96 -2.25
N TYR A 254 -0.11 14.82 -1.77
CA TYR A 254 -1.23 14.79 -0.83
C TYR A 254 -0.85 15.46 0.49
N SER A 255 -1.83 16.04 1.18
CA SER A 255 -1.61 16.52 2.55
C SER A 255 -1.38 15.35 3.51
N ASP A 256 -0.56 15.59 4.54
CA ASP A 256 -0.26 14.57 5.55
C ASP A 256 -1.54 13.99 6.18
N LEU A 257 -2.50 14.85 6.55
CA LEU A 257 -3.78 14.41 7.13
C LEU A 257 -4.60 13.52 6.18
N HIS A 258 -4.55 13.77 4.87
CA HIS A 258 -5.21 12.89 3.89
C HIS A 258 -4.60 11.49 3.93
N LEU A 259 -3.26 11.40 3.91
CA LEU A 259 -2.54 10.13 3.97
C LEU A 259 -2.79 9.41 5.30
N MET A 260 -2.70 10.11 6.44
CA MET A 260 -2.97 9.54 7.77
C MET A 260 -4.39 8.97 7.86
N ARG A 261 -5.41 9.69 7.35
CA ARG A 261 -6.80 9.20 7.29
C ARG A 261 -6.93 7.96 6.41
N SER A 262 -6.26 7.93 5.27
CA SER A 262 -6.29 6.80 4.35
C SER A 262 -5.65 5.56 4.96
N ILE A 263 -4.48 5.72 5.61
CA ILE A 263 -3.76 4.67 6.34
C ILE A 263 -4.62 4.12 7.48
N ASP A 264 -5.05 4.98 8.41
CA ASP A 264 -5.83 4.57 9.58
C ASP A 264 -7.11 3.83 9.17
N ARG A 265 -7.82 4.35 8.16
CA ARG A 265 -9.03 3.72 7.63
C ARG A 265 -8.77 2.31 7.11
N ALA A 266 -7.72 2.11 6.30
CA ALA A 266 -7.42 0.79 5.74
C ALA A 266 -7.00 -0.20 6.83
N LEU A 267 -6.13 0.24 7.75
CA LEU A 267 -5.63 -0.61 8.83
C LEU A 267 -6.72 -0.99 9.82
N ALA A 268 -7.58 -0.04 10.23
CA ALA A 268 -8.69 -0.30 11.15
C ALA A 268 -9.79 -1.19 10.55
N LYS A 269 -9.94 -1.19 9.21
CA LYS A 269 -10.80 -2.14 8.48
C LYS A 269 -10.19 -3.55 8.35
N GLY A 270 -8.96 -3.75 8.83
CA GLY A 270 -8.28 -5.05 8.86
C GLY A 270 -7.38 -5.33 7.66
N GLY A 271 -7.13 -4.33 6.80
CA GLY A 271 -6.20 -4.44 5.67
C GLY A 271 -4.78 -3.99 6.03
N ASN A 272 -3.86 -4.21 5.10
CA ASN A 272 -2.55 -3.59 5.07
C ASN A 272 -2.60 -2.30 4.26
N TYR A 273 -1.55 -1.49 4.38
CA TYR A 273 -1.38 -0.28 3.59
C TYR A 273 0.01 -0.23 2.96
N LEU A 274 0.07 0.09 1.67
CA LEU A 274 1.28 0.15 0.88
C LEU A 274 1.41 1.58 0.31
N LEU A 275 2.29 2.39 0.90
CA LEU A 275 2.46 3.80 0.53
C LEU A 275 3.67 3.96 -0.40
N ASN A 276 3.42 4.55 -1.56
CA ASN A 276 4.38 4.66 -2.65
C ASN A 276 5.21 5.96 -2.62
N VAL A 277 6.47 5.82 -3.03
CA VAL A 277 7.36 6.91 -3.46
C VAL A 277 7.96 6.62 -4.83
N GLY A 278 8.24 7.68 -5.60
CA GLY A 278 8.96 7.61 -6.87
C GLY A 278 10.37 8.20 -6.75
N PRO A 279 11.44 7.40 -6.73
CA PRO A 279 12.82 7.89 -6.71
C PRO A 279 13.19 8.66 -8.00
N THR A 280 14.10 9.63 -7.89
CA THR A 280 14.60 10.40 -9.04
C THR A 280 15.38 9.51 -10.01
N ALA A 281 15.70 10.00 -11.21
CA ALA A 281 16.51 9.25 -12.19
C ALA A 281 17.90 8.87 -11.64
N GLU A 282 18.42 9.62 -10.68
CA GLU A 282 19.68 9.37 -10.00
C GLU A 282 19.57 8.28 -8.92
N GLY A 283 18.35 7.87 -8.53
CA GLY A 283 18.10 6.84 -7.52
C GLY A 283 17.93 7.36 -6.09
N ALA A 284 17.91 8.67 -5.90
CA ALA A 284 17.60 9.28 -4.60
C ALA A 284 16.08 9.36 -4.38
N LEU A 285 15.63 9.25 -3.13
CA LEU A 285 14.25 9.59 -2.77
C LEU A 285 14.09 11.11 -2.77
N PRO A 286 13.02 11.69 -3.35
CA PRO A 286 12.80 13.13 -3.33
C PRO A 286 12.63 13.66 -1.89
N ASP A 287 13.23 14.80 -1.59
CA ASP A 287 13.23 15.38 -0.23
C ASP A 287 11.83 15.56 0.35
N GLU A 288 10.87 16.08 -0.44
CA GLU A 288 9.49 16.27 0.03
C GLU A 288 8.79 14.93 0.30
N ALA A 289 9.03 13.91 -0.54
CA ALA A 289 8.49 12.57 -0.30
C ALA A 289 9.05 11.98 1.01
N VAL A 290 10.35 12.11 1.26
CA VAL A 290 10.97 11.68 2.52
C VAL A 290 10.41 12.46 3.72
N ALA A 291 10.20 13.78 3.57
CA ALA A 291 9.62 14.61 4.62
C ALA A 291 8.18 14.19 4.95
N ILE A 292 7.34 13.89 3.95
CA ILE A 292 6.00 13.34 4.11
C ILE A 292 6.05 12.00 4.84
N LEU A 293 6.90 11.07 4.38
CA LEU A 293 7.03 9.74 5.02
C LEU A 293 7.41 9.87 6.50
N ARG A 294 8.35 10.75 6.84
CA ARG A 294 8.75 11.00 8.24
C ARG A 294 7.63 11.61 9.07
N ARG A 295 6.85 12.55 8.55
CA ARG A 295 5.71 13.15 9.27
C ARG A 295 4.58 12.13 9.50
N VAL A 296 4.23 11.37 8.46
CA VAL A 296 3.27 10.25 8.56
C VAL A 296 3.80 9.18 9.51
N GLY A 297 5.08 8.84 9.43
CA GLY A 297 5.72 7.85 10.28
C GLY A 297 5.79 8.26 11.75
N ALA A 298 6.04 9.54 12.04
CA ALA A 298 6.00 10.08 13.40
C ALA A 298 4.61 9.88 14.02
N TRP A 299 3.54 10.20 13.29
CA TRP A 299 2.17 9.92 13.72
C TRP A 299 1.92 8.40 13.86
N TYR A 300 2.23 7.61 12.83
CA TYR A 300 1.97 6.17 12.81
C TYR A 300 2.63 5.46 14.00
N ASN A 301 3.88 5.82 14.33
CA ASN A 301 4.61 5.25 15.44
C ASN A 301 3.97 5.50 16.81
N THR A 302 3.19 6.57 16.99
CA THR A 302 2.44 6.81 18.24
C THR A 302 1.21 5.92 18.36
N ILE A 303 0.55 5.60 17.23
CA ILE A 303 -0.72 4.86 17.22
C ILE A 303 -0.57 3.37 16.88
N LYS A 304 0.60 2.91 16.42
CA LYS A 304 0.79 1.55 15.89
C LYS A 304 0.40 0.42 16.84
N GLU A 305 0.36 0.68 18.15
CA GLU A 305 -0.20 -0.26 19.14
C GLU A 305 -1.63 -0.68 18.77
N ALA A 306 -2.42 0.19 18.16
CA ALA A 306 -3.80 -0.09 17.72
C ALA A 306 -3.89 -1.04 16.52
N PHE A 307 -2.75 -1.43 15.94
CA PHE A 307 -2.67 -2.36 14.82
C PHE A 307 -1.85 -3.61 15.22
N GLY A 308 -1.34 -4.35 14.25
CA GLY A 308 -0.65 -5.63 14.45
C GLY A 308 -1.67 -6.75 14.61
N ASP A 309 -1.70 -7.41 15.77
CA ASP A 309 -2.65 -8.48 16.09
C ASP A 309 -4.05 -7.99 16.49
N ALA A 310 -4.26 -6.67 16.57
CA ALA A 310 -5.57 -6.08 16.81
C ALA A 310 -6.58 -6.43 15.70
N GLN A 311 -7.82 -6.72 16.08
CA GLN A 311 -8.88 -7.17 15.17
C GLN A 311 -9.89 -6.04 14.92
N PRO A 312 -10.43 -5.89 13.70
CA PRO A 312 -11.52 -4.96 13.43
C PRO A 312 -12.73 -5.27 14.33
N ALA A 313 -13.23 -4.25 15.01
CA ALA A 313 -14.29 -4.34 16.00
C ALA A 313 -15.40 -3.29 15.78
N SER A 314 -15.42 -2.65 14.60
CA SER A 314 -16.36 -1.56 14.27
C SER A 314 -17.83 -1.95 14.44
N GLY A 315 -18.18 -3.23 14.39
CA GLY A 315 -19.53 -3.74 14.70
C GLY A 315 -19.98 -3.51 16.15
N LYS A 316 -19.07 -3.14 17.07
CA LYS A 316 -19.39 -2.80 18.46
C LYS A 316 -19.95 -1.40 18.65
N THR A 317 -19.95 -0.55 17.61
CA THR A 317 -20.60 0.75 17.65
C THR A 317 -21.45 1.00 16.41
N ASP A 318 -22.57 1.68 16.55
CA ASP A 318 -23.38 2.18 15.43
C ASP A 318 -22.99 3.60 14.97
N ASN A 319 -21.97 4.20 15.59
CA ASN A 319 -21.42 5.47 15.13
C ASN A 319 -20.65 5.25 13.80
N PRO A 320 -21.15 5.77 12.66
CA PRO A 320 -20.53 5.52 11.36
C PRO A 320 -19.23 6.30 11.16
N ASP A 321 -18.97 7.32 11.97
CA ASP A 321 -17.79 8.17 11.85
C ASP A 321 -16.57 7.63 12.61
N VAL A 322 -16.74 6.49 13.28
CA VAL A 322 -15.72 5.84 14.09
C VAL A 322 -15.44 4.45 13.54
N LEU A 323 -14.16 4.09 13.47
CA LEU A 323 -13.73 2.70 13.34
C LEU A 323 -13.19 2.21 14.68
N LEU A 324 -13.33 0.91 14.93
CA LEU A 324 -12.81 0.29 16.15
C LEU A 324 -11.90 -0.87 15.78
N THR A 325 -10.81 -1.02 16.54
CA THR A 325 -10.05 -2.26 16.61
C THR A 325 -9.96 -2.74 18.05
N GLU A 326 -9.70 -4.02 18.27
CA GLU A 326 -9.61 -4.58 19.62
C GLU A 326 -8.47 -5.58 19.80
N ARG A 327 -7.91 -5.61 21.01
CA ARG A 327 -6.94 -6.61 21.44
C ARG A 327 -7.09 -6.92 22.92
N GLY A 328 -7.53 -8.14 23.24
CA GLY A 328 -7.77 -8.54 24.63
C GLY A 328 -8.80 -7.63 25.30
N SER A 329 -8.42 -6.98 26.41
CA SER A 329 -9.27 -6.00 27.13
C SER A 329 -9.15 -4.57 26.60
N LYS A 330 -8.41 -4.35 25.50
CA LYS A 330 -8.17 -3.04 24.90
C LYS A 330 -9.09 -2.84 23.70
N LEU A 331 -9.77 -1.70 23.64
CA LEU A 331 -10.52 -1.23 22.48
C LEU A 331 -9.90 0.08 22.00
N PHE A 332 -9.57 0.17 20.72
CA PHE A 332 -9.02 1.37 20.12
C PHE A 332 -10.09 2.06 19.28
N VAL A 333 -10.25 3.36 19.50
CA VAL A 333 -11.26 4.22 18.87
C VAL A 333 -10.56 5.11 17.86
N HIS A 334 -10.79 4.84 16.58
CA HIS A 334 -10.14 5.51 15.45
C HIS A 334 -11.03 6.63 14.91
N LEU A 335 -10.59 7.88 15.06
CA LEU A 335 -11.31 9.07 14.59
C LEU A 335 -10.85 9.47 13.18
N HIS A 336 -10.95 8.52 12.25
CA HIS A 336 -10.54 8.69 10.85
C HIS A 336 -11.36 9.76 10.10
N ARG A 337 -12.56 10.09 10.58
CA ARG A 337 -13.33 11.27 10.16
C ARG A 337 -13.20 12.34 11.23
N GLU A 338 -13.17 13.59 10.79
CA GLU A 338 -13.07 14.73 11.69
C GLU A 338 -14.27 14.79 12.63
N PRO A 339 -14.06 14.71 13.96
CA PRO A 339 -15.17 14.86 14.89
C PRO A 339 -15.70 16.29 14.84
N SER A 340 -17.02 16.45 14.66
CA SER A 340 -17.68 17.76 14.69
C SER A 340 -17.72 18.41 16.08
N THR A 341 -17.36 17.66 17.13
CA THR A 341 -17.32 18.16 18.51
C THR A 341 -16.15 17.52 19.27
N ARG A 342 -15.78 18.10 20.43
CA ARG A 342 -14.82 17.51 21.39
C ARG A 342 -15.34 16.23 22.09
N ARG A 343 -16.43 15.63 21.60
CA ARG A 343 -17.09 14.49 22.24
C ARG A 343 -17.50 13.44 21.20
N VAL A 344 -17.24 12.17 21.50
CA VAL A 344 -17.56 11.04 20.62
C VAL A 344 -18.41 10.04 21.38
N LEU A 345 -19.59 9.73 20.84
CA LEU A 345 -20.51 8.72 21.38
C LEU A 345 -20.20 7.35 20.77
N LEU A 346 -20.19 6.31 21.60
CA LEU A 346 -19.84 4.94 21.20
C LEU A 346 -21.00 3.94 21.42
N ARG A 347 -22.24 4.35 21.12
CA ARG A 347 -23.43 3.48 21.21
C ARG A 347 -23.21 2.19 20.38
N PRO A 348 -23.62 1.00 20.84
CA PRO A 348 -24.32 0.71 22.10
C PRO A 348 -23.42 0.33 23.28
N ILE A 349 -22.13 0.67 23.29
CA ILE A 349 -21.23 0.36 24.41
C ILE A 349 -21.72 1.08 25.66
N ASP A 350 -22.10 0.34 26.70
CA ASP A 350 -22.65 0.84 27.97
C ASP A 350 -21.75 0.54 29.19
N ARG A 351 -20.64 -0.17 28.97
CA ARG A 351 -19.62 -0.43 29.97
C ARG A 351 -18.63 0.74 30.05
N MET A 352 -18.23 1.09 31.28
CA MET A 352 -17.16 2.06 31.52
C MET A 352 -15.78 1.38 31.50
N PRO A 353 -14.78 1.94 30.79
CA PRO A 353 -13.42 1.47 30.87
C PRO A 353 -12.77 1.90 32.21
N ARG A 354 -11.69 1.24 32.62
CA ARG A 354 -10.85 1.66 33.76
C ARG A 354 -10.05 2.91 33.42
N ASN A 355 -9.58 3.03 32.18
CA ASN A 355 -8.85 4.19 31.69
C ASN A 355 -9.14 4.46 30.20
N ALA A 356 -8.82 5.67 29.76
CA ALA A 356 -8.78 6.03 28.36
C ALA A 356 -7.52 6.89 28.11
N THR A 357 -6.78 6.59 27.04
CA THR A 357 -5.51 7.25 26.69
C THR A 357 -5.54 7.63 25.22
N LEU A 358 -5.20 8.89 24.90
CA LEU A 358 -4.95 9.32 23.53
C LEU A 358 -3.57 8.81 23.11
N LEU A 359 -3.52 7.87 22.17
CA LEU A 359 -2.25 7.26 21.75
C LEU A 359 -1.28 8.27 21.14
N ASN A 360 -1.80 9.28 20.43
CA ASN A 360 -1.03 10.34 19.79
C ASN A 360 -0.05 11.04 20.76
N THR A 361 -0.45 11.21 22.03
CA THR A 361 0.32 12.00 23.01
C THR A 361 0.59 11.27 24.33
N GLY A 362 -0.07 10.13 24.57
CA GLY A 362 -0.08 9.46 25.87
C GLY A 362 -0.95 10.16 26.94
N ALA A 363 -1.64 11.25 26.59
CA ALA A 363 -2.48 11.98 27.53
C ALA A 363 -3.75 11.20 27.92
N PRO A 364 -4.25 11.33 29.17
CA PRO A 364 -5.52 10.75 29.56
C PRO A 364 -6.67 11.41 28.80
N VAL A 365 -7.67 10.60 28.41
CA VAL A 365 -8.92 11.07 27.81
C VAL A 365 -10.03 10.92 28.85
N MET A 366 -10.87 11.94 28.98
CA MET A 366 -12.03 11.88 29.85
C MET A 366 -13.14 11.06 29.19
N PHE A 367 -13.86 10.26 29.97
CA PHE A 367 -14.99 9.47 29.48
C PHE A 367 -16.11 9.43 30.51
N ARG A 368 -17.35 9.34 30.01
CA ARG A 368 -18.56 9.32 30.84
C ARG A 368 -19.63 8.42 30.22
N SER A 369 -20.58 7.99 31.04
CA SER A 369 -21.87 7.43 30.64
C SER A 369 -22.92 8.38 31.19
N ASP A 370 -23.63 9.08 30.31
CA ASP A 370 -24.66 10.05 30.70
C ASP A 370 -25.86 9.93 29.73
N PRO A 371 -27.10 10.21 30.17
CA PRO A 371 -28.26 10.21 29.30
C PRO A 371 -28.22 11.41 28.34
N LEU A 372 -28.37 11.15 27.03
CA LEU A 372 -28.34 12.20 26.01
C LEU A 372 -29.74 12.53 25.49
N PRO A 373 -30.16 13.80 25.45
CA PRO A 373 -31.48 14.18 24.93
C PRO A 373 -31.78 13.63 23.53
N THR A 374 -30.76 13.54 22.68
CA THR A 374 -30.85 13.05 21.30
C THR A 374 -31.07 11.53 21.18
N LEU A 375 -30.79 10.75 22.23
CA LEU A 375 -30.92 9.28 22.23
C LEU A 375 -32.19 8.79 22.93
N HIS A 376 -32.89 9.70 23.62
CA HIS A 376 -34.05 9.36 24.43
C HIS A 376 -35.35 9.87 23.82
N MET A 377 -35.40 10.30 22.56
CA MET A 377 -36.67 10.66 21.95
C MET A 377 -37.38 9.42 21.42
N ASP A 378 -38.61 9.16 21.86
CA ASP A 378 -39.51 8.23 21.20
C ASP A 378 -39.94 8.79 19.82
N GLY A 379 -40.70 8.01 19.05
CA GLY A 379 -41.24 8.45 17.75
C GLY A 379 -42.17 9.69 17.81
N GLN A 380 -42.41 10.24 19.01
CA GLN A 380 -43.20 11.44 19.29
C GLN A 380 -42.36 12.58 19.91
N GLY A 381 -41.04 12.40 20.11
CA GLY A 381 -40.16 13.42 20.68
C GLY A 381 -40.13 13.48 22.21
N LEU A 382 -40.67 12.49 22.92
CA LEU A 382 -40.69 12.41 24.38
C LEU A 382 -39.59 11.47 24.92
N LEU A 383 -39.16 11.70 26.18
CA LEU A 383 -38.15 10.86 26.83
C LEU A 383 -38.63 9.41 26.98
N ALA A 384 -38.06 8.49 26.20
CA ALA A 384 -38.37 7.06 26.24
C ALA A 384 -38.12 6.46 27.64
N GLU A 385 -39.04 5.61 28.11
CA GLU A 385 -38.89 4.88 29.38
C GLU A 385 -37.72 3.87 29.29
N GLY A 386 -36.82 3.91 30.27
CA GLY A 386 -35.56 3.13 30.27
C GLY A 386 -34.40 3.91 29.66
N LYS A 387 -33.76 4.77 30.46
CA LYS A 387 -32.59 5.58 30.05
C LYS A 387 -31.38 4.67 29.81
N LYS A 388 -31.19 4.20 28.57
CA LYS A 388 -29.94 3.57 28.16
C LYS A 388 -28.85 4.64 27.99
N GLU A 389 -27.90 4.64 28.90
CA GLU A 389 -26.70 5.46 28.81
C GLU A 389 -25.62 4.70 28.04
N TYR A 390 -24.80 5.41 27.27
CA TYR A 390 -23.72 4.81 26.49
C TYR A 390 -22.43 5.59 26.72
N LEU A 391 -21.31 4.88 26.56
CA LEU A 391 -19.97 5.40 26.69
C LEU A 391 -19.74 6.57 25.73
N ARG A 392 -19.16 7.64 26.27
CA ARG A 392 -18.81 8.84 25.54
C ARG A 392 -17.42 9.29 25.93
N LEU A 393 -16.57 9.51 24.92
CA LEU A 393 -15.31 10.25 25.09
C LEU A 393 -15.64 11.75 25.16
N VAL A 394 -15.00 12.46 26.08
CA VAL A 394 -15.20 13.90 26.27
C VAL A 394 -13.87 14.64 26.36
N ASP A 395 -13.93 15.94 26.06
CA ASP A 395 -12.81 16.87 26.06
C ASP A 395 -11.64 16.50 25.13
N LEU A 396 -11.94 15.76 24.05
CA LEU A 396 -10.96 15.41 23.01
C LEU A 396 -10.26 16.66 22.45
N PRO A 397 -8.93 16.63 22.24
CA PRO A 397 -8.14 17.78 21.79
C PRO A 397 -8.23 18.00 20.27
N VAL A 398 -9.44 18.01 19.72
CA VAL A 398 -9.67 18.07 18.26
C VAL A 398 -9.12 19.34 17.60
N ASN A 399 -8.96 20.43 18.37
CA ASN A 399 -8.37 21.68 17.89
C ASN A 399 -6.87 21.80 18.17
N ASP A 400 -6.32 20.96 19.04
CA ASP A 400 -4.91 21.02 19.44
C ASP A 400 -4.05 20.12 18.54
N LEU A 401 -4.68 19.14 17.88
CA LEU A 401 -4.08 18.21 16.91
C LEU A 401 -4.87 18.18 15.58
N PRO A 402 -5.10 19.32 14.91
CA PRO A 402 -5.97 19.40 13.74
C PRO A 402 -5.42 18.66 12.51
N GLY A 403 -4.11 18.36 12.50
CA GLY A 403 -3.42 17.68 11.39
C GLY A 403 -3.28 16.17 11.54
N GLU A 404 -3.80 15.58 12.62
CA GLU A 404 -3.62 14.16 12.91
C GLU A 404 -4.95 13.40 13.01
N VAL A 405 -4.89 12.10 12.73
CA VAL A 405 -5.97 11.18 13.10
C VAL A 405 -5.79 10.78 14.57
N LEU A 406 -6.80 11.04 15.38
CA LEU A 406 -6.79 10.73 16.80
C LEU A 406 -7.19 9.27 17.03
N VAL A 407 -6.39 8.56 17.83
CA VAL A 407 -6.69 7.18 18.24
C VAL A 407 -6.72 7.08 19.76
N VAL A 408 -7.87 6.71 20.32
CA VAL A 408 -8.04 6.58 21.78
C VAL A 408 -8.06 5.11 22.18
N LYS A 409 -7.14 4.70 23.05
CA LYS A 409 -7.13 3.38 23.69
C LYS A 409 -8.01 3.40 24.94
N LEU A 410 -8.93 2.44 25.02
CA LEU A 410 -9.78 2.17 26.18
C LEU A 410 -9.38 0.82 26.79
N GLU A 411 -9.20 0.76 28.12
CA GLU A 411 -8.88 -0.49 28.81
C GLU A 411 -10.01 -0.89 29.78
N PHE A 412 -10.63 -2.04 29.56
CA PHE A 412 -11.81 -2.52 30.30
C PHE A 412 -11.51 -3.48 31.44
#